data_AF-A0A7X0DL58-F1
#
_entry.id   AF-A0A7X0DL58-F1
#
_cell.length_a   1.000
_cell.length_b   1.000
_cell.length_c   1.000
_cell.angle_alpha   90.00
_cell.angle_beta   90.00
_cell.angle_gamma   90.00
#
_symmetry.space_group_name_H-M   'P 1'
#
loop_
_entity.id
_entity.type
_entity.pdbx_description
1 polymer ?
#
loop_
_entity_poly.entity_id
_entity_poly.type
_entity_poly.pdbx_seq_one_letter_code
_entity_poly.pdbx_strand_id
1 'polypeptide(L)' 'MLISESIFIVDSIDGTFSFAAGLSLYGISLAYASGGKIIEGIIFLLLSGEFFITSKDSVFYAKKTLVAIL' A
#
# COMPACT_ATOMS: atom_id res chain seq x y z
N MET A 1 -7.20 -22.15 8.61
CA MET A 1 -8.06 -20.97 8.42
C MET A 1 -8.84 -21.20 7.13
N LEU A 2 -10.15 -21.39 7.20
CA LEU A 2 -10.99 -21.61 6.02
C LEU A 2 -11.15 -20.27 5.30
N ILE A 3 -10.32 -20.00 4.28
CA ILE A 3 -10.24 -18.70 3.60
C ILE A 3 -11.35 -18.57 2.53
N SER A 4 -12.59 -18.84 2.95
CA SER A 4 -13.79 -18.65 2.14
C SER A 4 -14.25 -17.19 2.11
N GLU A 5 -13.81 -16.38 3.06
CA GLU A 5 -14.23 -14.99 3.21
C GLU A 5 -13.22 -14.04 2.58
N SER A 6 -13.72 -12.88 2.14
CA SER A 6 -12.90 -11.77 1.70
C SER A 6 -12.18 -11.13 2.88
N ILE A 7 -10.87 -10.93 2.76
CA ILE A 7 -10.00 -10.47 3.84
C ILE A 7 -9.13 -9.32 3.34
N PHE A 8 -8.92 -8.33 4.20
CA PHE A 8 -7.88 -7.33 4.03
C PHE A 8 -6.67 -7.70 4.90
N ILE A 9 -5.50 -7.79 4.27
CA ILE A 9 -4.21 -8.01 4.94
C ILE A 9 -3.50 -6.67 4.95
N VAL A 10 -3.16 -6.17 6.14
CA VAL A 10 -2.66 -4.80 6.33
C VAL A 10 -1.32 -4.83 7.04
N ASP A 11 -0.32 -4.13 6.50
CA ASP A 11 0.83 -3.64 7.25
C ASP A 11 0.77 -2.11 7.28
N SER A 12 0.55 -1.57 8.48
CA SER A 12 0.43 -0.13 8.68
C SER A 12 1.76 0.62 8.50
N ILE A 13 2.90 -0.03 8.72
CA ILE A 13 4.24 0.57 8.58
C ILE A 13 5.21 -0.52 8.10
N ASP A 14 5.22 -0.75 6.78
CA ASP A 14 6.26 -1.54 6.13
C ASP A 14 7.53 -0.69 6.01
N GLY A 15 8.67 -1.22 6.45
CA GLY A 15 9.92 -0.48 6.57
C GLY A 15 10.11 0.23 7.92
N THR A 16 9.74 -0.40 9.03
CA THR A 16 9.86 0.16 10.41
C THR A 16 11.23 0.73 10.76
N PHE A 17 12.34 0.15 10.28
CA PHE A 17 13.67 0.75 10.46
C PHE A 17 13.85 2.06 9.69
N SER A 18 13.39 2.12 8.44
CA SER A 18 13.39 3.36 7.65
C SER A 18 12.56 4.44 8.34
N PHE A 19 11.38 4.08 8.84
CA PHE A 19 10.53 4.97 9.62
C PHE A 19 11.27 5.50 10.86
N ALA A 20 11.85 4.61 11.67
CA ALA A 20 12.57 4.97 12.89
C ALA A 20 13.82 5.82 12.62
N ALA A 21 14.49 5.61 11.48
CA ALA A 21 15.66 6.37 11.05
C ALA A 21 15.32 7.68 10.31
N GLY A 22 14.03 8.00 10.10
CA GLY A 22 13.60 9.18 9.34
C GLY A 22 13.91 9.11 7.84
N LEU A 23 14.13 7.91 7.29
CA LEU A 23 14.33 7.68 5.86
C LEU A 23 12.98 7.62 5.15
N SER A 24 12.93 8.00 3.87
CA SER A 24 11.68 8.08 3.11
C SER A 24 11.16 6.77 2.54
N LEU A 25 11.80 5.65 2.86
CA LEU A 25 11.49 4.33 2.30
C LEU A 25 10.65 3.50 3.28
N TYR A 26 9.45 3.98 3.58
CA TYR A 26 8.42 3.24 4.34
C TYR A 26 7.03 3.60 3.82
N GLY A 27 6.06 2.73 4.07
CA GLY A 27 4.73 2.87 3.54
C GLY A 27 3.66 2.08 4.27
N ILE A 28 2.43 2.23 3.80
CA ILE A 28 1.33 1.31 4.12
C ILE A 28 1.25 0.29 2.98
N SER A 29 1.11 -0.98 3.36
CA SER A 29 0.81 -2.08 2.45
C SER A 29 -0.57 -2.66 2.77
N LEU A 30 -1.40 -2.82 1.75
CA LEU A 30 -2.75 -3.39 1.86
C LEU A 30 -2.93 -4.41 0.75
N ALA A 31 -3.35 -5.63 1.08
CA ALA A 31 -3.79 -6.62 0.11
C ALA A 31 -5.24 -7.03 0.36
N TYR A 32 -6.02 -7.13 -0.70
CA TYR A 32 -7.35 -7.73 -0.69
C TYR A 32 -7.23 -9.18 -1.17
N ALA A 33 -7.64 -10.11 -0.33
CA ALA A 33 -7.64 -11.53 -0.63
C ALA A 33 -9.07 -12.09 -0.60
N SER A 34 -9.38 -13.02 -1.50
CA SER A 34 -10.65 -13.75 -1.50
C SER A 34 -10.43 -15.17 -2.03
N GLY A 35 -11.13 -16.14 -1.46
CA GLY A 35 -10.95 -17.55 -1.83
C GLY A 35 -9.52 -18.08 -1.66
N GLY A 36 -8.80 -17.56 -0.65
CA GLY A 36 -7.41 -17.95 -0.38
C GLY A 36 -6.35 -17.37 -1.33
N LYS A 37 -6.71 -16.42 -2.21
CA LYS A 37 -5.78 -15.77 -3.14
C LYS A 37 -5.77 -14.26 -2.92
N ILE A 38 -4.59 -13.64 -3.01
CA ILE A 38 -4.49 -12.18 -3.14
C ILE A 38 -5.02 -11.81 -4.52
N ILE A 39 -5.98 -10.90 -4.56
CA ILE A 39 -6.64 -10.43 -5.78
C ILE A 39 -6.12 -9.05 -6.16
N GLU A 40 -5.98 -8.15 -5.18
CA GLU A 40 -5.49 -6.79 -5.39
C GLU A 40 -4.60 -6.32 -4.25
N GLY A 41 -3.82 -5.27 -4.48
CA GLY A 41 -2.99 -4.64 -3.48
C GLY A 41 -2.73 -3.16 -3.72
N ILE A 42 -2.32 -2.48 -2.65
CA ILE A 42 -1.93 -1.08 -2.63
C ILE A 42 -0.63 -0.96 -1.83
N ILE A 43 0.33 -0.22 -2.38
CA ILE A 43 1.48 0.33 -1.66
C ILE A 43 1.33 1.84 -1.68
N PHE A 44 1.37 2.45 -0.50
CA PHE A 44 1.42 3.90 -0.35
C PHE A 44 2.70 4.31 0.35
N LEU A 45 3.60 5.01 -0.36
CA LEU A 45 4.81 5.60 0.19
C LEU A 45 4.47 6.97 0.79
N LEU A 46 4.47 7.06 2.13
CA LEU A 46 3.89 8.20 2.85
C LEU A 46 4.56 9.53 2.52
N LEU A 47 5.90 9.55 2.45
CA LEU A 47 6.65 10.80 2.26
C LEU A 47 6.67 11.28 0.82
N SER A 48 6.75 10.37 -0.16
CA SER A 48 6.73 10.74 -1.57
C SER A 48 5.32 10.99 -2.11
N GLY A 49 4.30 10.55 -1.37
CA GLY A 49 2.91 10.65 -1.78
C GLY A 49 2.55 9.68 -2.90
N GLU A 50 3.36 8.65 -3.13
CA GLU A 50 3.22 7.72 -4.26
C GLU A 50 2.35 6.53 -3.89
N PHE A 51 1.41 6.22 -4.78
CA PHE A 51 0.52 5.07 -4.71
C PHE A 51 0.84 4.14 -5.87
N PHE A 52 0.91 2.86 -5.56
CA PHE A 52 0.93 1.76 -6.52
C PHE A 52 -0.28 0.89 -6.20
N ILE A 53 -1.23 0.81 -7.13
CA ILE A 53 -2.51 0.12 -6.93
C ILE A 53 -2.66 -0.92 -8.03
N THR A 54 -2.92 -2.17 -7.68
CA THR A 54 -3.25 -3.16 -8.70
C THR A 54 -4.75 -3.12 -9.02
N SER A 55 -5.07 -3.39 -10.27
CA SER A 55 -6.42 -3.79 -10.67
C SER A 55 -6.32 -4.77 -11.83
N LYS A 56 -6.75 -6.02 -11.60
CA LYS A 56 -6.62 -7.12 -12.56
C LYS A 56 -5.16 -7.26 -13.03
N ASP A 57 -4.92 -7.13 -14.33
CA ASP A 57 -3.61 -7.29 -14.96
C ASP A 57 -2.82 -5.97 -15.06
N SER A 58 -3.26 -4.93 -14.34
CA SER A 58 -2.67 -3.58 -14.41
C SER A 58 -2.17 -3.10 -13.06
N VAL A 59 -1.11 -2.30 -13.10
CA VAL A 59 -0.61 -1.52 -11.96
C VAL A 59 -0.77 -0.05 -12.28
N PHE A 60 -1.53 0.65 -11.45
CA PHE A 60 -1.75 2.08 -11.51
C PHE A 60 -0.76 2.77 -10.60
N TYR A 61 -0.09 3.77 -11.13
CA TYR A 61 0.74 4.70 -10.37
C TYR A 61 0.01 6.03 -10.22
N ALA A 62 -0.06 6.55 -9.00
CA ALA A 62 -0.53 7.90 -8.74
C ALA A 62 0.42 8.59 -7.76
N LYS A 63 0.55 9.90 -7.87
CA LYS A 63 1.35 10.70 -6.94
C LYS A 63 0.52 11.86 -6.43
N LYS A 64 0.38 11.96 -5.11
CA LYS A 64 -0.24 13.09 -4.46
C LYS A 64 0.68 14.30 -4.59
N THR A 65 0.29 15.24 -5.44
CA THR A 65 0.94 16.55 -5.50
C THR A 65 0.34 17.43 -4.42
N LEU A 66 1.15 17.81 -3.42
CA LEU A 66 0.80 18.88 -2.51
C LEU A 66 0.96 20.21 -3.27
N VAL A 67 -0.15 20.87 -3.57
CA VAL A 67 -0.11 22.29 -3.93
C VAL A 67 0.03 23.06 -2.62
N ALA A 68 1.20 23.64 -2.38
CA ALA A 68 1.36 24.60 -1.30
C ALA A 68 0.51 25.83 -1.65
N ILE A 69 -0.59 26.03 -0.93
CA ILE A 69 -1.32 27.30 -0.96
C ILE A 69 -0.53 28.23 -0.05
N LEU A 70 0.28 29.12 -0.65
CA LEU A 70 0.97 30.22 0.03
C LEU A 70 -0.01 31.37 0.32
#